data_AF-A0A7W0AP43-F1
#
_entry.id   AF-A0A7W0AP43-F1
#
_cell.length_a   1.000
_cell.length_b   1.000
_cell.length_c   1.000
_cell.angle_alpha   90.00
_cell.angle_beta   90.00
_cell.angle_gamma   90.00
#
_symmetry.space_group_name_H-M   'P 1'
#
loop_
_entity.id
_entity.type
_entity.pdbx_description
1 polymer ?
#
loop_
_entity_poly.entity_id
_entity_poly.type
_entity_poly.pdbx_seq_one_letter_code
_entity_poly.pdbx_strand_id
1 'polypeptide(L)' 'AGETGWAYAHVPELPEVHTQGEDLEEARAMVKDAIELVLSERRERGETIPAAGTVVVESVEIAA' A
#
# COMPACT_ATOMS: atom_id res chain seq x y z
N ALA A 1 -24.37 12.97 -6.94
CA ALA A 1 -23.50 12.44 -5.89
C ALA A 1 -22.26 11.92 -6.58
N GLY A 2 -21.17 12.66 -6.51
CA GLY A 2 -19.87 12.27 -7.03
C GLY A 2 -18.87 12.71 -5.99
N GLU A 3 -18.63 11.86 -4.99
CA GLU A 3 -17.43 11.99 -4.17
C GLU A 3 -16.29 11.59 -5.10
N THR A 4 -15.41 12.52 -5.47
CA THR A 4 -14.22 12.25 -6.27
C THR A 4 -13.24 11.43 -5.43
N GLY A 5 -13.53 10.15 -5.25
CA GLY A 5 -13.04 9.34 -4.14
C GLY A 5 -11.75 8.59 -4.45
N TRP A 6 -10.65 9.32 -4.66
CA TRP A 6 -9.35 8.66 -4.79
C TRP A 6 -9.00 7.89 -3.50
N ALA A 7 -8.73 6.61 -3.62
CA ALA A 7 -8.23 5.78 -2.52
C ALA A 7 -6.73 5.57 -2.66
N TYR A 8 -6.02 5.61 -1.54
CA TYR A 8 -4.57 5.40 -1.47
C TYR A 8 -4.27 4.15 -0.65
N ALA A 9 -3.27 3.38 -1.09
CA ALA A 9 -2.78 2.21 -0.39
C ALA A 9 -1.27 2.31 -0.15
N HIS A 10 -0.85 1.93 1.05
CA HIS A 10 0.54 1.88 1.50
C HIS A 10 0.76 0.57 2.24
N VAL A 11 1.95 -0.01 2.09
CA VAL A 11 2.34 -1.27 2.77
C VAL A 11 3.49 -0.97 3.73
N PRO A 12 3.26 -0.86 5.04
CA PRO A 12 4.30 -0.50 6.00
C PRO A 12 5.51 -1.44 5.99
N GLU A 13 5.29 -2.73 5.75
CA GLU A 13 6.34 -3.74 5.64
C GLU A 13 7.16 -3.63 4.35
N LEU A 14 6.59 -3.02 3.30
CA LEU A 14 7.25 -2.75 2.02
C LEU A 14 7.13 -1.25 1.73
N PRO A 15 7.93 -0.38 2.40
CA PRO A 15 7.80 1.07 2.30
C PRO A 15 7.99 1.62 0.89
N GLU A 16 8.52 0.84 -0.06
CA GLU A 16 8.57 1.23 -1.47
C GLU A 16 7.20 1.11 -2.19
N VAL A 17 6.25 0.36 -1.63
CA VAL A 17 4.94 0.08 -2.24
C VAL A 17 3.91 1.12 -1.82
N HIS A 18 3.51 1.92 -2.80
CA HIS A 18 2.42 2.89 -2.71
C HIS A 18 1.62 2.90 -4.00
N THR A 19 0.29 2.88 -3.89
CA THR A 19 -0.61 2.93 -5.06
C THR A 19 -1.83 3.81 -4.76
N GLN A 20 -2.53 4.23 -5.80
CA GLN A 20 -3.74 5.06 -5.68
C GLN A 20 -4.72 4.74 -6.81
N GLY A 21 -5.99 4.52 -6.51
CA GLY A 21 -7.05 4.28 -7.50
C GLY A 21 -8.21 5.28 -7.37
N GLU A 22 -9.06 5.34 -8.38
CA GLU A 22 -10.28 6.15 -8.42
C GLU A 22 -11.31 5.69 -7.37
N ASP A 23 -11.13 4.49 -6.82
CA ASP A 23 -11.87 3.94 -5.68
C ASP A 23 -11.03 2.92 -4.88
N LEU A 24 -11.60 2.43 -3.77
CA LEU A 24 -10.95 1.48 -2.87
C LEU A 24 -10.66 0.12 -3.53
N GLU A 25 -11.53 -0.34 -4.44
CA GLU A 25 -11.33 -1.61 -5.15
C GLU A 25 -10.14 -1.50 -6.09
N GLU A 26 -10.04 -0.42 -6.86
CA GLU A 26 -8.93 -0.18 -7.76
C GLU A 26 -7.60 -0.03 -6.99
N ALA A 27 -7.56 0.80 -5.94
CA ALA A 27 -6.35 0.95 -5.12
C ALA A 27 -5.90 -0.41 -4.54
N ARG A 28 -6.86 -1.25 -4.13
CA ARG A 28 -6.60 -2.60 -3.61
C ARG A 28 -6.11 -3.56 -4.68
N ALA A 29 -6.61 -3.48 -5.91
CA ALA A 29 -6.10 -4.29 -7.02
C ALA A 29 -4.64 -3.90 -7.30
N MET A 30 -4.39 -2.60 -7.45
CA MET A 30 -3.05 -2.09 -7.76
C MET A 30 -2.02 -2.39 -6.67
N VAL A 31 -2.37 -2.27 -5.38
CA VAL A 31 -1.41 -2.56 -4.30
C VAL A 31 -1.00 -4.04 -4.28
N LYS A 32 -1.91 -4.96 -4.65
CA LYS A 32 -1.59 -6.39 -4.70
C LYS A 32 -0.56 -6.68 -5.79
N ASP A 33 -0.77 -6.16 -6.99
CA ASP A 33 0.14 -6.33 -8.12
C ASP A 33 1.52 -5.74 -7.78
N ALA A 34 1.56 -4.57 -7.15
CA ALA A 34 2.79 -3.92 -6.72
C ALA A 34 3.54 -4.73 -5.64
N ILE A 35 2.83 -5.31 -4.66
CA ILE A 35 3.42 -6.23 -3.66
C ILE A 35 4.05 -7.43 -4.37
N GLU A 36 3.33 -8.08 -5.29
CA GLU A 36 3.83 -9.26 -6.00
C GLU A 36 5.11 -8.95 -6.80
N LEU A 37 5.14 -7.81 -7.48
CA LEU A 37 6.32 -7.34 -8.20
C LEU A 37 7.52 -7.16 -7.27
N VAL A 38 7.38 -6.39 -6.19
CA VAL A 38 8.47 -6.13 -5.24
C VAL A 38 8.97 -7.42 -4.59
N LEU A 39 8.06 -8.34 -4.24
CA LEU A 39 8.44 -9.63 -3.69
C LEU A 39 9.19 -10.50 -4.70
N SER A 40 8.86 -10.43 -6.00
CA SER A 40 9.65 -11.10 -7.04
C SER A 40 11.06 -10.53 -7.13
N GLU A 41 11.18 -9.22 -7.26
CA GLU A 41 12.48 -8.55 -7.40
C GLU A 41 13.40 -8.81 -6.20
N ARG A 42 12.86 -8.76 -4.97
CA ARG A 42 13.62 -9.08 -3.76
C ARG A 42 14.10 -10.53 -3.75
N ARG A 43 13.29 -11.49 -4.22
CA ARG A 43 13.72 -12.89 -4.34
C ARG A 43 14.84 -13.04 -5.37
N GLU A 44 14.73 -12.38 -6.51
CA GLU A 44 15.74 -12.42 -7.58
C GLU A 44 17.08 -11.83 -7.12
N ARG A 45 17.02 -10.81 -6.25
CA ARG A 45 18.19 -10.16 -5.65
C ARG A 45 18.73 -10.87 -4.41
N GLY A 46 18.06 -11.93 -3.92
CA GLY A 46 18.44 -12.63 -2.70
C GLY A 46 18.23 -11.81 -1.42
N GLU A 47 17.32 -10.83 -1.45
CA GLU A 47 16.98 -9.99 -0.31
C GLU A 47 15.98 -10.67 0.62
N THR A 48 15.98 -10.25 1.88
CA THR A 48 15.04 -10.74 2.86
C THR A 48 13.64 -10.16 2.62
N ILE A 49 12.63 -11.02 2.73
CA ILE A 49 11.23 -10.61 2.73
C ILE A 49 10.82 -10.34 4.18
N PRO A 50 10.32 -9.14 4.50
CA PRO A 50 9.85 -8.81 5.84
C PRO A 50 8.62 -9.65 6.18
N ALA A 51 8.53 -10.07 7.45
CA ALA A 51 7.34 -10.75 7.94
C ALA A 51 6.18 -9.76 8.10
N ALA A 52 4.95 -10.25 7.90
CA ALA A 52 3.75 -9.45 8.13
C ALA A 52 3.69 -8.98 9.59
N GLY A 53 3.47 -7.68 9.77
CA GLY A 53 3.39 -7.03 11.08
C GLY A 53 1.95 -6.75 11.51
N THR A 54 1.79 -6.23 12.73
CA THR A 54 0.55 -5.56 13.14
C THR A 54 0.74 -4.07 12.99
N VAL A 55 -0.14 -3.42 12.25
CA VAL A 55 -0.12 -1.97 12.02
C VAL A 55 -1.32 -1.34 12.72
N VAL A 56 -1.09 -0.24 13.42
CA VAL A 56 -2.14 0.61 13.98
C VAL A 56 -2.19 1.88 13.16
N VAL A 57 -3.37 2.20 12.61
CA VAL A 57 -3.61 3.42 11.83
C VAL A 57 -4.66 4.23 12.58
N GLU A 58 -4.29 5.45 12.96
CA GLU A 58 -5.16 6.40 13.66
C GLU A 58 -5.13 7.76 12.95
N SER A 59 -6.30 8.36 12.76
CA SER A 59 -6.42 9.72 12.24
C SER A 59 -6.17 10.74 13.35
N VAL A 60 -5.33 11.74 13.09
CA VAL A 60 -5.06 12.84 14.03
C VAL A 60 -5.54 14.15 13.41
N GLU A 61 -6.42 14.85 14.12
CA GLU A 61 -6.87 16.19 13.72
C GLU A 61 -5.87 17.25 14.19
N ILE A 62 -5.41 18.10 13.27
CA ILE A 62 -4.54 19.25 13.59
C ILE A 62 -5.40 20.51 13.53
N ALA A 63 -5.56 21.19 14.66
CA ALA A 63 -6.17 22.52 14.69
C ALA A 63 -5.20 23.53 14.08
N ALA A 64 -5.66 24.26 13.06
CA ALA A 64 -4.91 25.34 12.41
C ALA A 64 -4.80 26.59 13.28
#